data_AF-A0A9X1XCQ0-F1
#
_entry.id   AF-A0A9X1XCQ0-F1
#
_cell.length_a   1.000
_cell.length_b   1.000
_cell.length_c   1.000
_cell.angle_alpha   90.00
_cell.angle_beta   90.00
_cell.angle_gamma   90.00
#
_symmetry.space_group_name_H-M   'P 1'
#
loop_
_entity.id
_entity.type
_entity.pdbx_description
1 polymer ?
#
loop_
_entity_poly.entity_id
_entity_poly.type
_entity_poly.pdbx_seq_one_letter_code
_entity_poly.pdbx_strand_id
1 'polypeptide(L)'
;MIRKKYSIALLAFMIFMMILPIHSGATSEFPFTVYPVPEKGKIVRWSKVDKLLPKGKKFKVIDLETGFYFSVQRRAGNKHADVQPLTYKDTAVLKHLYNGKWSWRRRAILIPVKGKMLAASMHGMPHGHGALQNGFPGHFCIHFAGSTTHKTRNADPSHKMMILKAGGKLDDYAHHANPHQVVEMYLLALKENDPDLMKPVLPEKGKVRKELLKSARSISAIHYDIRGKESRKHLAVKTIIPVKTVIFRKNVGAEKAQLYITVARLSPWSSWKISEVEWGE
;
A
#
# COMPACT_ATOMS: atom_id res chain seq x y z
N MET A 1 25.76 80.74 -12.53
CA MET A 1 24.41 80.59 -11.93
C MET A 1 23.77 79.34 -12.55
N ILE A 2 23.13 78.50 -11.72
CA ILE A 2 22.42 77.24 -12.04
C ILE A 2 23.30 75.97 -12.01
N ARG A 3 23.44 75.44 -10.79
CA ARG A 3 23.72 74.03 -10.48
C ARG A 3 22.51 73.19 -10.91
N LYS A 4 22.70 72.15 -11.74
CA LYS A 4 21.72 71.07 -11.89
C LYS A 4 22.14 69.88 -11.04
N LYS A 5 21.33 69.62 -10.02
CA LYS A 5 21.32 68.41 -9.19
C LYS A 5 20.93 67.22 -10.08
N TYR A 6 21.79 66.22 -10.20
CA TYR A 6 21.35 64.88 -10.57
C TYR A 6 21.21 64.07 -9.29
N SER A 7 19.96 63.73 -9.01
CA SER A 7 19.51 62.94 -7.86
C SER A 7 20.20 61.59 -7.81
N ILE A 8 20.74 61.32 -6.62
CA ILE A 8 20.68 60.07 -5.87
C ILE A 8 19.48 59.19 -6.32
N ALA A 9 19.69 58.39 -7.36
CA ALA A 9 18.75 57.35 -7.80
C ALA A 9 19.47 56.18 -8.48
N LEU A 10 20.77 56.00 -8.20
CA LEU A 10 21.58 54.88 -8.71
C LEU A 10 22.21 54.02 -7.60
N LEU A 11 21.88 54.28 -6.34
CA LEU A 11 22.45 53.54 -5.19
C LEU A 11 21.44 52.64 -4.45
N ALA A 12 20.26 52.40 -5.04
CA ALA A 12 19.26 51.49 -4.48
C ALA A 12 19.05 50.21 -5.31
N PHE A 13 19.70 50.10 -6.47
CA PHE A 13 19.62 48.91 -7.33
C PHE A 13 20.83 47.97 -7.21
N MET A 14 21.85 48.37 -6.44
CA MET A 14 23.12 47.63 -6.30
C MET A 14 23.34 47.05 -4.89
N ILE A 15 22.29 46.97 -4.05
CA ILE A 15 22.31 46.31 -2.72
C ILE A 15 21.08 45.39 -2.55
N PHE A 16 20.63 44.77 -3.64
CA PHE A 16 19.69 43.63 -3.57
C PHE A 16 20.19 42.45 -4.43
N MET A 17 21.51 42.35 -4.58
CA MET A 17 22.13 41.30 -5.38
C MET A 17 23.28 40.61 -4.64
N MET A 18 23.18 40.49 -3.31
CA MET A 18 24.06 39.63 -2.53
C MET A 18 23.31 39.17 -1.28
N ILE A 19 23.47 37.88 -0.97
CA ILE A 19 22.86 37.12 0.13
C ILE A 19 21.47 36.55 -0.19
N LEU A 20 21.41 35.71 -1.23
CA LEU A 20 20.67 34.46 -1.07
C LEU A 20 21.69 33.37 -0.73
N PRO A 21 21.55 32.68 0.41
CA PRO A 21 22.33 31.48 0.63
C PRO A 21 21.84 30.47 -0.39
N ILE A 22 22.69 30.14 -1.37
CA ILE A 22 22.54 28.92 -2.15
C ILE A 22 22.73 27.78 -1.15
N HIS A 23 21.65 27.41 -0.46
CA HIS A 23 21.55 26.10 0.15
C HIS A 23 21.44 25.12 -1.01
N SER A 24 22.59 24.72 -1.54
CA SER A 24 22.76 23.48 -2.26
C SER A 24 22.61 22.34 -1.26
N GLY A 25 21.37 22.17 -0.78
CA GLY A 25 20.90 20.87 -0.33
C GLY A 25 20.86 19.99 -1.57
N ALA A 26 22.03 19.47 -1.97
CA ALA A 26 22.12 18.33 -2.85
C ALA A 26 21.49 17.14 -2.11
N THR A 27 20.16 17.12 -2.08
CA THR A 27 19.44 15.87 -1.94
C THR A 27 19.99 15.00 -3.07
N SER A 28 20.56 13.86 -2.72
CA SER A 28 20.97 12.89 -3.73
C SER A 28 19.69 12.38 -4.39
N GLU A 29 19.16 13.11 -5.37
CA GLU A 29 18.11 12.64 -6.25
C GLU A 29 18.74 11.53 -7.09
N PHE A 30 18.78 10.32 -6.53
CA PHE A 30 18.89 9.14 -7.36
C PHE A 30 17.71 9.21 -8.32
N PRO A 31 17.92 9.30 -9.65
CA PRO A 31 16.81 9.35 -10.57
C PRO A 31 16.15 7.97 -10.55
N PHE A 32 15.12 7.83 -9.70
CA PHE A 32 14.33 6.62 -9.64
C PHE A 32 13.57 6.52 -10.96
N THR A 33 13.83 5.45 -11.70
CA THR A 33 13.18 5.22 -12.98
C THR A 33 11.73 4.80 -12.74
N VAL A 34 10.81 5.48 -13.43
CA VAL A 34 9.38 5.19 -13.41
C VAL A 34 9.04 4.36 -14.64
N TYR A 35 8.31 3.27 -14.44
CA TYR A 35 7.65 2.53 -15.51
C TYR A 35 6.25 3.13 -15.70
N PRO A 36 5.81 3.44 -16.93
CA PRO A 36 4.42 3.81 -17.16
C PRO A 36 3.57 2.60 -16.78
N VAL A 37 2.88 2.69 -15.64
CA VAL A 37 2.17 1.56 -15.06
C VAL A 37 1.11 1.12 -16.07
N PRO A 38 1.22 -0.09 -16.65
CA PRO A 38 0.23 -0.56 -17.61
C PRO A 38 -1.08 -0.84 -16.87
N GLU A 39 -2.18 -0.94 -17.61
CA GLU A 39 -3.42 -1.44 -17.02
C GLU A 39 -3.21 -2.85 -16.43
N LYS A 40 -3.85 -3.06 -15.27
CA LYS A 40 -4.12 -4.31 -14.52
C LYS A 40 -3.34 -5.57 -14.93
N GLY A 41 -2.62 -6.18 -13.98
CA GLY A 41 -1.90 -7.43 -14.18
C GLY A 41 -2.78 -8.68 -14.23
N LYS A 42 -2.30 -9.74 -14.86
CA LYS A 42 -2.94 -11.06 -14.83
C LYS A 42 -2.71 -11.74 -13.49
N ILE A 43 -3.79 -12.09 -12.80
CA ILE A 43 -3.73 -12.93 -11.60
C ILE A 43 -3.39 -14.37 -12.03
N VAL A 44 -2.25 -14.89 -11.57
CA VAL A 44 -1.78 -16.24 -11.87
C VAL A 44 -1.48 -16.98 -10.58
N ARG A 45 -1.90 -18.25 -10.51
CA ARG A 45 -1.66 -19.10 -9.34
C ARG A 45 -0.17 -19.39 -9.15
N TRP A 46 0.28 -19.44 -7.89
CA TRP A 46 1.64 -19.73 -7.50
C TRP A 46 2.21 -20.99 -8.17
N SER A 47 1.45 -22.08 -8.26
CA SER A 47 1.90 -23.33 -8.92
C SER A 47 2.33 -23.16 -10.38
N LYS A 48 1.78 -22.16 -11.08
CA LYS A 48 2.19 -21.80 -12.44
C LYS A 48 3.32 -20.78 -12.43
N VAL A 49 3.27 -19.81 -11.52
CA VAL A 49 4.31 -18.78 -11.38
C VAL A 49 5.65 -19.40 -10.99
N ASP A 50 5.66 -20.43 -10.14
CA ASP A 50 6.86 -21.14 -9.71
C ASP A 50 7.67 -21.68 -10.90
N LYS A 51 6.97 -22.16 -11.94
CA LYS A 51 7.56 -22.61 -13.20
C LYS A 51 8.03 -21.45 -14.09
N LEU A 52 7.35 -20.30 -14.03
CA LEU A 52 7.68 -19.11 -14.83
C LEU A 52 8.87 -18.33 -14.26
N LEU A 53 9.03 -18.32 -12.95
CA LEU A 53 10.05 -17.59 -12.21
C LEU A 53 10.85 -18.57 -11.35
N PRO A 54 11.63 -19.51 -11.93
CA PRO A 54 12.38 -20.50 -11.16
C PRO A 54 13.44 -19.84 -10.25
N LYS A 55 13.95 -20.59 -9.27
CA LYS A 55 15.08 -20.12 -8.44
C LYS A 55 16.27 -19.72 -9.33
N GLY A 56 16.94 -18.64 -8.96
CA GLY A 56 17.99 -18.00 -9.75
C GLY A 56 17.48 -17.02 -10.82
N LYS A 57 16.19 -17.04 -11.16
CA LYS A 57 15.61 -16.13 -12.17
C LYS A 57 15.69 -14.68 -11.69
N LYS A 58 16.18 -13.82 -12.58
CA LYS A 58 16.19 -12.36 -12.43
C LYS A 58 14.98 -11.75 -13.13
N PHE A 59 14.31 -10.79 -12.50
CA PHE A 59 13.15 -10.11 -13.07
C PHE A 59 12.94 -8.73 -12.44
N LYS A 60 12.14 -7.88 -13.10
CA LYS A 60 11.75 -6.57 -12.58
C LYS A 60 10.51 -6.69 -11.70
N VAL A 61 10.45 -5.84 -10.69
CA VAL A 61 9.27 -5.60 -9.85
C VAL A 61 8.87 -4.15 -10.06
N ILE A 62 7.61 -3.91 -10.40
CA ILE A 62 7.05 -2.58 -10.61
C ILE A 62 6.04 -2.32 -9.50
N ASP A 63 6.22 -1.25 -8.74
CA ASP A 63 5.24 -0.79 -7.76
C ASP A 63 4.02 -0.20 -8.47
N LEU A 64 2.83 -0.70 -8.16
CA LEU A 64 1.61 -0.29 -8.86
C LEU A 64 1.25 1.17 -8.60
N GLU A 65 1.56 1.69 -7.40
CA GLU A 65 1.14 3.02 -6.97
C GLU A 65 2.05 4.12 -7.49
N THR A 66 3.37 3.90 -7.46
CA THR A 66 4.35 4.92 -7.84
C THR A 66 4.91 4.73 -9.24
N GLY A 67 4.77 3.52 -9.80
CA GLY A 67 5.44 3.13 -11.04
C GLY A 67 6.95 2.92 -10.90
N PHE A 68 7.55 3.15 -9.73
CA PHE A 68 8.96 2.83 -9.54
C PHE A 68 9.18 1.34 -9.73
N TYR A 69 10.30 1.01 -10.37
CA TYR A 69 10.69 -0.36 -10.56
C TYR A 69 12.12 -0.61 -10.12
N PHE A 70 12.37 -1.86 -9.76
CA PHE A 70 13.69 -2.35 -9.37
C PHE A 70 13.81 -3.82 -9.78
N SER A 71 15.05 -4.30 -9.88
CA SER A 71 15.34 -5.66 -10.29
C SER A 71 15.63 -6.54 -9.08
N VAL A 72 15.16 -7.78 -9.15
CA VAL A 72 15.37 -8.80 -8.11
C VAL A 72 15.86 -10.11 -8.71
N GLN A 73 16.42 -10.97 -7.85
CA GLN A 73 16.62 -12.39 -8.13
C GLN A 73 15.80 -13.22 -7.15
N ARG A 74 15.06 -14.21 -7.65
CA ARG A 74 14.50 -15.26 -6.77
C ARG A 74 15.61 -16.17 -6.27
N ARG A 75 15.71 -16.32 -4.96
CA ARG A 75 16.75 -17.14 -4.30
C ARG A 75 16.17 -18.42 -3.71
N ALA A 76 14.98 -18.35 -3.14
CA ALA A 76 14.34 -19.49 -2.48
C ALA A 76 12.81 -19.42 -2.61
N GLY A 77 12.11 -19.97 -1.61
CA GLY A 77 10.66 -20.00 -1.51
C GLY A 77 10.02 -21.21 -2.21
N ASN A 78 9.12 -21.88 -1.50
CA ASN A 78 8.33 -23.03 -2.00
C ASN A 78 6.82 -22.71 -2.08
N LYS A 79 6.33 -21.81 -1.24
CA LYS A 79 4.92 -21.36 -1.16
C LYS A 79 4.72 -19.97 -1.76
N HIS A 80 5.81 -19.24 -1.96
CA HIS A 80 5.91 -17.92 -2.56
C HIS A 80 7.37 -17.72 -3.00
N ALA A 81 7.71 -16.57 -3.58
CA ALA A 81 9.07 -16.29 -4.03
C ALA A 81 9.85 -15.53 -2.96
N ASP A 82 10.95 -16.10 -2.49
CA ASP A 82 11.92 -15.39 -1.65
C ASP A 82 12.94 -14.73 -2.58
N VAL A 83 13.00 -13.41 -2.56
CA VAL A 83 13.77 -12.63 -3.54
C VAL A 83 14.70 -11.62 -2.85
N GLN A 84 15.78 -11.26 -3.54
CA GLN A 84 16.70 -10.21 -3.12
C GLN A 84 16.81 -9.17 -4.24
N PRO A 85 16.92 -7.86 -3.91
CA PRO A 85 17.31 -6.85 -4.90
C PRO A 85 18.62 -7.26 -5.61
N LEU A 86 18.81 -6.89 -6.88
CA LEU A 86 20.05 -7.27 -7.58
C LEU A 86 21.24 -6.41 -7.19
N THR A 87 21.03 -5.11 -6.98
CA THR A 87 22.08 -4.11 -6.77
C THR A 87 21.76 -3.18 -5.60
N TYR A 88 22.75 -2.41 -5.15
CA TYR A 88 22.54 -1.33 -4.17
C TYR A 88 21.51 -0.29 -4.64
N LYS A 89 21.44 -0.02 -5.95
CA LYS A 89 20.44 0.88 -6.54
C LYS A 89 19.03 0.30 -6.40
N ASP A 90 18.86 -0.99 -6.69
CA ASP A 90 17.57 -1.69 -6.51
C ASP A 90 17.14 -1.70 -5.04
N THR A 91 18.08 -1.91 -4.13
CA THR A 91 17.85 -1.82 -2.68
C THR A 91 17.41 -0.42 -2.26
N ALA A 92 18.03 0.63 -2.81
CA ALA A 92 17.67 2.01 -2.55
C ALA A 92 16.24 2.33 -3.03
N VAL A 93 15.85 1.87 -4.23
CA VAL A 93 14.46 1.99 -4.74
C VAL A 93 13.49 1.31 -3.78
N LEU A 94 13.77 0.05 -3.40
CA LEU A 94 12.92 -0.69 -2.47
C LEU A 94 12.78 0.06 -1.14
N LYS A 95 13.87 0.58 -0.58
CA LYS A 95 13.86 1.34 0.66
C LYS A 95 13.08 2.65 0.52
N HIS A 96 13.17 3.31 -0.63
CA HIS A 96 12.43 4.53 -0.95
C HIS A 96 10.91 4.29 -0.98
N LEU A 97 10.43 3.17 -1.55
CA LEU A 97 9.01 2.77 -1.53
C LEU A 97 8.41 2.64 -0.13
N TYR A 98 9.27 2.49 0.88
CA TYR A 98 8.90 2.43 2.29
C TYR A 98 9.41 3.63 3.09
N ASN A 99 9.55 4.79 2.45
CA ASN A 99 9.91 6.06 3.08
C ASN A 99 11.21 5.98 3.89
N GLY A 100 12.22 5.27 3.36
CA GLY A 100 13.53 5.14 3.99
C GLY A 100 13.61 4.09 5.10
N LYS A 101 12.52 3.36 5.40
CA LYS A 101 12.47 2.37 6.49
C LYS A 101 12.02 1.01 5.97
N TRP A 102 12.50 -0.08 6.56
CA TRP A 102 11.98 -1.41 6.23
C TRP A 102 10.61 -1.63 6.86
N SER A 103 9.70 -2.30 6.14
CA SER A 103 8.33 -2.49 6.62
C SER A 103 7.71 -3.79 6.10
N TRP A 104 6.89 -4.41 6.95
CA TRP A 104 6.03 -5.53 6.57
C TRP A 104 4.78 -5.08 5.81
N ARG A 105 4.52 -3.78 5.69
CA ARG A 105 3.38 -3.25 4.92
C ARG A 105 3.40 -3.81 3.50
N ARG A 106 2.25 -4.26 3.03
CA ARG A 106 2.10 -4.92 1.73
C ARG A 106 1.94 -3.83 0.67
N ARG A 107 2.46 -4.11 -0.52
CA ARG A 107 2.27 -3.28 -1.71
C ARG A 107 1.80 -4.15 -2.86
N ALA A 108 0.93 -3.59 -3.69
CA ALA A 108 0.50 -4.20 -4.94
C ALA A 108 1.58 -3.97 -6.00
N ILE A 109 1.99 -5.04 -6.68
CA ILE A 109 3.07 -4.99 -7.66
C ILE A 109 2.74 -5.73 -8.95
N LEU A 110 3.44 -5.33 -10.01
CA LEU A 110 3.40 -5.98 -11.32
C LEU A 110 4.76 -6.56 -11.65
N ILE A 111 4.76 -7.76 -12.26
CA ILE A 111 5.98 -8.45 -12.69
C ILE A 111 5.88 -8.77 -14.18
N PRO A 112 6.70 -8.16 -15.04
CA PRO A 112 6.73 -8.46 -16.46
C PRO A 112 7.34 -9.84 -16.74
N VAL A 113 6.58 -10.71 -17.40
CA VAL A 113 7.00 -12.04 -17.83
C VAL A 113 6.45 -12.32 -19.24
N LYS A 114 7.35 -12.52 -20.21
CA LYS A 114 7.00 -12.89 -21.60
C LYS A 114 5.91 -11.99 -22.22
N GLY A 115 6.08 -10.67 -22.11
CA GLY A 115 5.13 -9.67 -22.64
C GLY A 115 3.82 -9.54 -21.87
N LYS A 116 3.68 -10.16 -20.71
CA LYS A 116 2.50 -10.06 -19.83
C LYS A 116 2.90 -9.52 -18.47
N MET A 117 2.03 -8.74 -17.84
CA MET A 117 2.18 -8.36 -16.44
C MET A 117 1.50 -9.38 -15.55
N LEU A 118 2.21 -9.87 -14.53
CA LEU A 118 1.64 -10.71 -13.48
C LEU A 118 1.28 -9.83 -12.28
N ALA A 119 0.06 -9.99 -11.76
CA ALA A 119 -0.37 -9.36 -10.52
C ALA A 119 0.19 -10.11 -9.31
N ALA A 120 0.84 -9.39 -8.41
CA ALA A 120 1.49 -9.94 -7.23
C ALA A 120 1.43 -8.95 -6.05
N SER A 121 1.93 -9.39 -4.90
CA SER A 121 2.11 -8.54 -3.73
C SER A 121 3.46 -8.77 -3.08
N MET A 122 4.08 -7.72 -2.54
CA MET A 122 5.32 -7.79 -1.79
C MET A 122 5.24 -7.04 -0.47
N HIS A 123 6.22 -7.25 0.41
CA HIS A 123 6.57 -6.33 1.50
C HIS A 123 8.06 -5.97 1.41
N GLY A 124 8.52 -4.98 2.18
CA GLY A 124 9.91 -4.49 2.13
C GLY A 124 10.82 -4.98 3.25
N MET A 125 10.28 -5.65 4.27
CA MET A 125 11.07 -6.09 5.42
C MET A 125 12.08 -7.20 5.06
N PRO A 126 13.39 -6.97 5.26
CA PRO A 126 14.39 -8.03 5.14
C PRO A 126 14.19 -9.07 6.25
N HIS A 127 14.27 -10.34 5.88
CA HIS A 127 14.26 -11.45 6.83
C HIS A 127 14.98 -12.67 6.25
N GLY A 128 15.24 -13.66 7.10
CA GLY A 128 16.01 -14.84 6.75
C GLY A 128 17.43 -14.50 6.26
N HIS A 129 18.05 -15.42 5.52
CA HIS A 129 19.41 -15.24 5.03
C HIS A 129 19.45 -14.52 3.67
N GLY A 130 20.46 -13.67 3.51
CA GLY A 130 20.84 -12.98 2.27
C GLY A 130 22.02 -13.67 1.60
N ALA A 131 22.18 -13.47 0.29
CA ALA A 131 23.26 -14.10 -0.49
C ALA A 131 23.94 -13.13 -1.48
N LEU A 132 23.31 -11.99 -1.76
CA LEU A 132 23.85 -10.98 -2.67
C LEU A 132 24.43 -9.80 -1.86
N GLN A 133 25.58 -9.28 -2.30
CA GLN A 133 26.16 -8.06 -1.75
C GLN A 133 25.49 -6.83 -2.39
N ASN A 134 24.30 -6.49 -1.91
CA ASN A 134 23.42 -5.45 -2.46
C ASN A 134 22.96 -4.43 -1.40
N GLY A 135 23.50 -4.50 -0.18
CA GLY A 135 23.08 -3.67 0.96
C GLY A 135 21.71 -4.02 1.57
N PHE A 136 21.09 -5.14 1.16
CA PHE A 136 19.82 -5.64 1.68
C PHE A 136 20.07 -6.87 2.58
N PRO A 137 19.86 -6.77 3.91
CA PRO A 137 20.29 -7.79 4.86
C PRO A 137 19.28 -8.96 4.98
N GLY A 138 19.17 -9.79 3.94
CA GLY A 138 18.26 -10.93 3.93
C GLY A 138 17.60 -11.14 2.57
N HIS A 139 16.35 -11.57 2.58
CA HIS A 139 15.43 -11.56 1.44
C HIS A 139 14.07 -10.99 1.85
N PHE A 140 13.20 -10.76 0.87
CA PHE A 140 11.80 -10.41 1.10
C PHE A 140 10.89 -11.29 0.24
N CYS A 141 9.61 -11.38 0.60
CA CYS A 141 8.67 -12.28 -0.06
C CYS A 141 7.85 -11.56 -1.12
N ILE A 142 7.65 -12.24 -2.24
CA ILE A 142 6.64 -11.91 -3.25
C ILE A 142 5.60 -13.02 -3.31
N HIS A 143 4.35 -12.64 -3.04
CA HIS A 143 3.19 -13.51 -3.02
C HIS A 143 2.37 -13.37 -4.30
N PHE A 144 1.85 -14.51 -4.77
CA PHE A 144 0.94 -14.63 -5.91
C PHE A 144 -0.36 -15.31 -5.47
N ALA A 145 -1.32 -15.47 -6.39
CA ALA A 145 -2.58 -16.12 -6.04
C ALA A 145 -2.34 -17.56 -5.55
N GLY A 146 -2.93 -17.92 -4.41
CA GLY A 146 -2.72 -19.22 -3.79
C GLY A 146 -1.36 -19.41 -3.10
N SER A 147 -0.54 -18.36 -2.97
CA SER A 147 0.60 -18.38 -2.05
C SER A 147 0.12 -18.42 -0.60
N THR A 148 0.87 -19.13 0.25
CA THR A 148 0.64 -19.16 1.71
C THR A 148 1.84 -18.59 2.44
N THR A 149 1.65 -18.18 3.69
CA THR A 149 2.77 -17.81 4.56
C THR A 149 3.57 -19.05 4.98
N HIS A 150 4.75 -18.86 5.56
CA HIS A 150 5.51 -19.97 6.14
C HIS A 150 4.84 -20.54 7.40
N LYS A 151 4.23 -19.66 8.22
CA LYS A 151 3.66 -20.00 9.53
C LYS A 151 2.28 -20.67 9.44
N THR A 152 1.51 -20.40 8.40
CA THR A 152 0.14 -20.91 8.24
C THR A 152 -0.06 -21.57 6.89
N ARG A 153 -1.03 -22.48 6.79
CA ARG A 153 -1.50 -23.02 5.49
C ARG A 153 -2.44 -22.06 4.76
N ASN A 154 -2.72 -20.89 5.33
CA ASN A 154 -3.67 -19.93 4.80
C ASN A 154 -2.95 -18.79 4.05
N ALA A 155 -3.64 -18.22 3.06
CA ALA A 155 -3.21 -16.99 2.42
C ALA A 155 -3.33 -15.82 3.41
N ASP A 156 -2.36 -14.90 3.37
CA ASP A 156 -2.44 -13.63 4.10
C ASP A 156 -3.50 -12.73 3.44
N PRO A 157 -4.55 -12.27 4.15
CA PRO A 157 -5.59 -11.41 3.59
C PRO A 157 -5.04 -10.10 2.99
N SER A 158 -3.99 -9.51 3.58
CA SER A 158 -3.34 -8.31 3.04
C SER A 158 -2.71 -8.60 1.67
N HIS A 159 -2.00 -9.72 1.53
CA HIS A 159 -1.44 -10.12 0.23
C HIS A 159 -2.54 -10.43 -0.79
N LYS A 160 -3.64 -11.10 -0.37
CA LYS A 160 -4.80 -11.36 -1.22
C LYS A 160 -5.38 -10.05 -1.79
N MET A 161 -5.60 -9.04 -0.94
CA MET A 161 -6.13 -7.75 -1.39
C MET A 161 -5.18 -7.02 -2.33
N MET A 162 -3.88 -7.04 -2.07
CA MET A 162 -2.89 -6.41 -2.97
C MET A 162 -2.78 -7.12 -4.33
N ILE A 163 -2.94 -8.45 -4.37
CA ILE A 163 -3.00 -9.20 -5.63
C ILE A 163 -4.29 -8.85 -6.41
N LEU A 164 -5.43 -8.71 -5.72
CA LEU A 164 -6.67 -8.25 -6.34
C LEU A 164 -6.56 -6.81 -6.83
N LYS A 165 -5.90 -5.91 -6.08
CA LYS A 165 -5.57 -4.53 -6.49
C LYS A 165 -4.73 -4.54 -7.77
N ALA A 166 -3.60 -5.25 -7.77
CA ALA A 166 -2.73 -5.39 -8.94
C ALA A 166 -3.45 -6.01 -10.15
N GLY A 167 -4.42 -6.90 -9.92
CA GLY A 167 -5.25 -7.49 -10.97
C GLY A 167 -6.49 -6.67 -11.36
N GLY A 168 -6.73 -5.54 -10.69
CA GLY A 168 -7.92 -4.70 -10.84
C GLY A 168 -9.24 -5.45 -10.68
N LYS A 169 -9.30 -6.32 -9.67
CA LYS A 169 -10.43 -7.15 -9.26
C LYS A 169 -11.04 -6.74 -7.91
N LEU A 170 -10.69 -5.56 -7.39
CA LEU A 170 -11.25 -5.08 -6.11
C LEU A 170 -12.76 -4.82 -6.19
N ASP A 171 -13.24 -4.18 -7.25
CA ASP A 171 -14.67 -3.90 -7.43
C ASP A 171 -15.49 -5.18 -7.58
N ASP A 172 -14.99 -6.12 -8.38
CA ASP A 172 -15.60 -7.45 -8.57
C ASP A 172 -15.65 -8.24 -7.25
N TYR A 173 -14.58 -8.20 -6.46
CA TYR A 173 -14.56 -8.81 -5.14
C TYR A 173 -15.57 -8.16 -4.20
N ALA A 174 -15.60 -6.82 -4.14
CA ALA A 174 -16.51 -6.06 -3.28
C ALA A 174 -17.98 -6.25 -3.67
N HIS A 175 -18.27 -6.41 -4.96
CA HIS A 175 -19.63 -6.64 -5.45
C HIS A 175 -20.24 -7.92 -4.89
N HIS A 176 -19.45 -8.99 -4.78
CA HIS A 176 -19.87 -10.30 -4.28
C HIS A 176 -19.55 -10.51 -2.80
N ALA A 177 -18.97 -9.52 -2.13
CA ALA A 177 -18.52 -9.63 -0.75
C ALA A 177 -19.72 -9.69 0.21
N ASN A 178 -19.64 -10.59 1.18
CA ASN A 178 -20.55 -10.59 2.33
C ASN A 178 -20.17 -9.47 3.33
N PRO A 179 -21.04 -9.16 4.32
CA PRO A 179 -20.75 -8.18 5.37
C PRO A 179 -19.36 -8.26 6.00
N HIS A 180 -18.93 -9.47 6.41
CA HIS A 180 -17.62 -9.67 7.03
C HIS A 180 -16.46 -9.38 6.07
N GLN A 181 -16.57 -9.75 4.80
CA GLN A 181 -15.56 -9.49 3.78
C GLN A 181 -15.46 -8.00 3.44
N VAL A 182 -16.59 -7.28 3.46
CA VAL A 182 -16.63 -5.82 3.32
C VAL A 182 -15.88 -5.14 4.47
N VAL A 183 -16.14 -5.57 5.71
CA VAL A 183 -15.44 -5.05 6.89
C VAL A 183 -13.96 -5.42 6.87
N GLU A 184 -13.60 -6.65 6.49
CA GLU A 184 -12.19 -7.07 6.35
C GLU A 184 -11.46 -6.21 5.31
N MET A 185 -12.07 -5.94 4.16
CA MET A 185 -11.50 -5.10 3.11
C MET A 185 -11.27 -3.65 3.60
N TYR A 186 -12.22 -3.09 4.35
CA TYR A 186 -12.05 -1.78 5.00
C TYR A 186 -10.89 -1.77 6.01
N LEU A 187 -10.82 -2.76 6.90
CA LEU A 187 -9.76 -2.84 7.92
C LEU A 187 -8.37 -3.10 7.32
N LEU A 188 -8.29 -3.89 6.25
CA LEU A 188 -7.05 -4.10 5.51
C LEU A 188 -6.56 -2.82 4.83
N ALA A 189 -7.48 -2.01 4.29
CA ALA A 189 -7.14 -0.70 3.74
C ALA A 189 -6.51 0.22 4.79
N LEU A 190 -7.04 0.21 6.03
CA LEU A 190 -6.45 0.93 7.17
C LEU A 190 -5.08 0.36 7.55
N LYS A 191 -4.97 -0.97 7.67
CA LYS A 191 -3.75 -1.67 8.05
C LYS A 191 -2.60 -1.41 7.08
N GLU A 192 -2.88 -1.46 5.78
CA GLU A 192 -1.88 -1.25 4.74
C GLU A 192 -1.69 0.23 4.37
N ASN A 193 -2.45 1.13 5.01
CA ASN A 193 -2.47 2.57 4.71
C ASN A 193 -2.64 2.83 3.20
N ASP A 194 -3.62 2.15 2.61
CA ASP A 194 -3.93 2.15 1.18
C ASP A 194 -5.43 2.40 0.99
N PRO A 195 -5.86 3.65 0.76
CA PRO A 195 -7.26 3.98 0.63
C PRO A 195 -7.90 3.38 -0.64
N ASP A 196 -7.14 2.94 -1.63
CA ASP A 196 -7.72 2.31 -2.83
C ASP A 196 -8.43 1.00 -2.47
N LEU A 197 -7.93 0.28 -1.46
CA LEU A 197 -8.54 -0.97 -1.00
C LEU A 197 -9.93 -0.76 -0.40
N MET A 198 -10.23 0.39 0.21
CA MET A 198 -11.56 0.62 0.80
C MET A 198 -12.55 1.24 -0.18
N LYS A 199 -12.11 1.94 -1.22
CA LYS A 199 -12.99 2.68 -2.15
C LYS A 199 -14.20 1.86 -2.64
N PRO A 200 -14.06 0.58 -3.04
CA PRO A 200 -15.18 -0.23 -3.55
C PRO A 200 -16.24 -0.56 -2.49
N VAL A 201 -15.87 -0.53 -1.21
CA VAL A 201 -16.78 -0.85 -0.09
C VAL A 201 -17.30 0.40 0.62
N LEU A 202 -16.89 1.59 0.19
CA LEU A 202 -17.45 2.85 0.67
C LEU A 202 -18.66 3.29 -0.19
N PRO A 203 -19.53 4.16 0.34
CA PRO A 203 -20.54 4.85 -0.45
C PRO A 203 -19.87 5.64 -1.58
N GLU A 204 -20.52 5.75 -2.75
CA GLU A 204 -19.95 6.43 -3.93
C GLU A 204 -19.64 7.91 -3.66
N LYS A 205 -20.52 8.59 -2.91
CA LYS A 205 -20.41 10.00 -2.55
C LYS A 205 -21.02 10.27 -1.17
N GLY A 206 -20.86 11.51 -0.69
CA GLY A 206 -21.51 11.99 0.53
C GLY A 206 -20.59 12.16 1.74
N LYS A 207 -21.17 12.63 2.85
CA LYS A 207 -20.47 12.98 4.10
C LYS A 207 -19.76 11.78 4.72
N VAL A 208 -20.45 10.65 4.84
CA VAL A 208 -19.92 9.38 5.36
C VAL A 208 -18.62 8.98 4.66
N ARG A 209 -18.59 8.98 3.32
CA ARG A 209 -17.39 8.66 2.54
C ARG A 209 -16.20 9.57 2.91
N LYS A 210 -16.44 10.88 3.00
CA LYS A 210 -15.40 11.87 3.33
C LYS A 210 -14.85 11.64 4.74
N GLU A 211 -15.72 11.35 5.70
CA GLU A 211 -15.33 11.09 7.09
C GLU A 211 -14.50 9.82 7.23
N LEU A 212 -14.92 8.72 6.58
CA LEU A 212 -14.18 7.45 6.59
C LEU A 212 -12.80 7.57 5.91
N LEU A 213 -12.71 8.27 4.78
CA LEU A 213 -11.41 8.53 4.13
C LEU A 213 -10.51 9.45 4.96
N LYS A 214 -11.09 10.41 5.70
CA LYS A 214 -10.34 11.31 6.57
C LYS A 214 -9.81 10.57 7.80
N SER A 215 -10.64 9.76 8.46
CA SER A 215 -10.24 9.00 9.65
C SER A 215 -9.13 8.01 9.34
N ALA A 216 -9.18 7.37 8.17
CA ALA A 216 -8.15 6.45 7.68
C ALA A 216 -6.74 7.05 7.66
N ARG A 217 -6.61 8.34 7.29
CA ARG A 217 -5.31 9.04 7.22
C ARG A 217 -4.65 9.27 8.59
N SER A 218 -5.42 9.19 9.68
CA SER A 218 -4.93 9.42 11.04
C SER A 218 -4.32 8.16 11.68
N ILE A 219 -4.61 6.98 11.12
CA ILE A 219 -4.19 5.69 11.64
C ILE A 219 -2.82 5.34 11.04
N SER A 220 -1.83 5.08 11.89
CA SER A 220 -0.48 4.67 11.46
C SER A 220 -0.32 3.14 11.41
N ALA A 221 -1.00 2.42 12.29
CA ALA A 221 -1.10 0.96 12.26
C ALA A 221 -2.38 0.50 12.97
N ILE A 222 -2.87 -0.68 12.61
CA ILE A 222 -4.02 -1.32 13.26
C ILE A 222 -3.83 -2.83 13.32
N HIS A 223 -4.09 -3.40 14.48
CA HIS A 223 -4.37 -4.82 14.66
C HIS A 223 -5.86 -4.98 14.94
N TYR A 224 -6.48 -6.01 14.38
CA TYR A 224 -7.92 -6.20 14.49
C TYR A 224 -8.29 -7.68 14.63
N ASP A 225 -9.44 -7.93 15.23
CA ASP A 225 -10.08 -9.24 15.33
C ASP A 225 -11.59 -9.11 15.05
N ILE A 226 -12.04 -9.74 13.96
CA ILE A 226 -13.42 -9.71 13.46
C ILE A 226 -14.19 -10.99 13.88
N ARG A 227 -13.60 -11.88 14.69
CA ARG A 227 -14.21 -13.17 15.06
C ARG A 227 -15.41 -13.06 16.03
N GLY A 228 -15.93 -11.85 16.26
CA GLY A 228 -17.15 -11.63 17.04
C GLY A 228 -18.39 -12.19 16.32
N LYS A 229 -19.36 -12.69 17.09
CA LYS A 229 -20.70 -13.01 16.56
C LYS A 229 -21.38 -11.69 16.15
N GLU A 230 -22.05 -11.67 15.00
CA GLU A 230 -22.85 -10.53 14.54
C GLU A 230 -23.86 -10.15 15.63
N SER A 231 -23.84 -8.89 16.09
CA SER A 231 -24.43 -8.58 17.40
C SER A 231 -25.92 -8.24 17.37
N ARG A 232 -26.58 -8.09 16.22
CA ARG A 232 -28.03 -7.79 16.13
C ARG A 232 -28.67 -8.38 14.87
N LYS A 233 -29.93 -8.81 14.98
CA LYS A 233 -30.75 -9.45 13.92
C LYS A 233 -30.46 -8.85 12.54
N HIS A 234 -30.05 -9.70 11.61
CA HIS A 234 -29.91 -9.35 10.19
C HIS A 234 -31.23 -8.77 9.68
N LEU A 235 -31.26 -7.48 9.41
CA LEU A 235 -32.17 -6.98 8.41
C LEU A 235 -31.54 -7.36 7.07
N ALA A 236 -32.35 -7.79 6.08
CA ALA A 236 -31.84 -8.21 4.77
C ALA A 236 -30.93 -7.18 4.08
N VAL A 237 -30.90 -5.94 4.58
CA VAL A 237 -30.20 -4.79 4.01
C VAL A 237 -29.24 -4.10 4.98
N LYS A 238 -29.14 -4.49 6.25
CA LYS A 238 -28.29 -3.83 7.26
C LYS A 238 -27.82 -4.80 8.34
N THR A 239 -26.54 -4.76 8.70
CA THR A 239 -25.97 -5.49 9.85
C THR A 239 -24.82 -4.70 10.49
N ILE A 240 -24.49 -5.04 11.74
CA ILE A 240 -23.44 -4.40 12.55
C ILE A 240 -22.43 -5.47 12.95
N ILE A 241 -21.15 -5.21 12.64
CA ILE A 241 -20.05 -6.13 12.94
C ILE A 241 -19.17 -5.51 14.03
N PRO A 242 -19.12 -6.11 15.23
CA PRO A 242 -18.18 -5.70 16.27
C PRO A 242 -16.76 -6.16 15.93
N VAL A 243 -15.79 -5.24 16.01
CA VAL A 243 -14.37 -5.51 15.73
C VAL A 243 -13.52 -5.05 16.91
N LYS A 244 -12.77 -5.97 17.52
CA LYS A 244 -11.76 -5.61 18.53
C LYS A 244 -10.54 -5.07 17.82
N THR A 245 -10.02 -3.93 18.26
CA THR A 245 -8.85 -3.30 17.61
C THR A 245 -7.79 -2.82 18.60
N VAL A 246 -6.56 -2.79 18.13
CA VAL A 246 -5.45 -2.02 18.73
C VAL A 246 -4.95 -1.08 17.65
N ILE A 247 -5.20 0.22 17.84
CA ILE A 247 -4.94 1.26 16.85
C ILE A 247 -3.79 2.12 17.33
N PHE A 248 -2.87 2.39 16.43
CA PHE A 248 -1.76 3.29 16.66
C PHE A 248 -2.06 4.58 15.90
N ARG A 249 -2.12 5.70 16.62
CA ARG A 249 -2.30 7.04 16.04
C ARG A 249 -1.02 7.84 16.18
N LYS A 250 -0.77 8.73 15.21
CA LYS A 250 0.33 9.68 15.31
C LYS A 250 0.14 10.54 16.57
N ASN A 251 1.19 10.65 17.40
CA ASN A 251 1.26 11.48 18.60
C ASN A 251 0.37 11.07 19.79
N VAL A 252 -0.33 9.92 19.73
CA VAL A 252 -1.15 9.41 20.86
C VAL A 252 -0.59 8.09 21.39
N GLY A 253 -0.09 7.22 20.50
CA GLY A 253 0.37 5.88 20.88
C GLY A 253 -0.67 4.81 20.56
N ALA A 254 -0.62 3.70 21.31
CA ALA A 254 -1.48 2.54 21.11
C ALA A 254 -2.77 2.66 21.94
N GLU A 255 -3.92 2.47 21.28
CA GLU A 255 -5.24 2.55 21.88
C GLU A 255 -5.99 1.25 21.58
N LYS A 256 -6.51 0.59 22.62
CA LYS A 256 -7.45 -0.52 22.44
C LYS A 256 -8.83 0.09 22.26
N ALA A 257 -9.52 -0.28 21.19
CA ALA A 257 -10.86 0.21 20.91
C ALA A 257 -11.75 -0.91 20.37
N GLN A 258 -13.01 -0.91 20.78
CA GLN A 258 -14.03 -1.76 20.19
C GLN A 258 -14.74 -0.96 19.10
N LEU A 259 -14.60 -1.35 17.84
CA LEU A 259 -15.34 -0.72 16.75
C LEU A 259 -16.67 -1.44 16.53
N TYR A 260 -17.70 -0.67 16.19
CA TYR A 260 -18.97 -1.19 15.67
C TYR A 260 -19.13 -0.69 14.24
N ILE A 261 -18.94 -1.60 13.28
CA ILE A 261 -18.94 -1.25 11.86
C ILE A 261 -20.28 -1.65 11.27
N THR A 262 -21.06 -0.66 10.88
CA THR A 262 -22.34 -0.86 10.22
C THR A 262 -22.13 -1.01 8.72
N VAL A 263 -22.63 -2.10 8.17
CA VAL A 263 -22.72 -2.30 6.73
C VAL A 263 -24.17 -2.33 6.29
N ALA A 264 -24.44 -1.67 5.17
CA ALA A 264 -25.77 -1.54 4.61
C ALA A 264 -25.74 -1.68 3.08
N ARG A 265 -26.90 -2.05 2.52
CA ARG A 265 -27.15 -2.10 1.08
C ARG A 265 -28.55 -1.57 0.79
N LEU A 266 -28.79 -1.05 -0.41
CA LEU A 266 -30.09 -0.48 -0.77
C LEU A 266 -31.17 -1.54 -0.99
N SER A 267 -30.76 -2.72 -1.46
CA SER A 267 -31.64 -3.87 -1.72
C SER A 267 -30.88 -5.18 -1.56
N PRO A 268 -31.56 -6.34 -1.51
CA PRO A 268 -30.90 -7.65 -1.47
C PRO A 268 -29.95 -7.95 -2.63
N TRP A 269 -30.07 -7.22 -3.74
CA TRP A 269 -29.27 -7.38 -4.96
C TRP A 269 -28.11 -6.38 -5.06
N SER A 270 -28.12 -5.37 -4.18
CA SER A 270 -27.06 -4.36 -4.14
C SER A 270 -25.86 -4.85 -3.33
N SER A 271 -24.67 -4.38 -3.68
CA SER A 271 -23.45 -4.66 -2.92
C SER A 271 -23.52 -4.03 -1.53
N TRP A 272 -22.89 -4.70 -0.56
CA TRP A 272 -22.73 -4.19 0.80
C TRP A 272 -21.72 -3.04 0.83
N LYS A 273 -22.04 -2.00 1.58
CA LYS A 273 -21.18 -0.83 1.78
C LYS A 273 -21.06 -0.49 3.26
N ILE A 274 -19.92 0.04 3.68
CA ILE A 274 -19.73 0.62 5.02
C ILE A 274 -20.60 1.89 5.10
N SER A 275 -21.56 1.91 6.01
CA SER A 275 -22.41 3.10 6.22
C SER A 275 -21.98 3.93 7.42
N GLU A 276 -21.33 3.31 8.40
CA GLU A 276 -20.98 3.95 9.67
C GLU A 276 -19.90 3.14 10.40
N VAL A 277 -19.04 3.84 11.15
CA VAL A 277 -18.03 3.25 12.02
C VAL A 277 -18.08 3.99 13.35
N GLU A 278 -18.62 3.33 14.37
CA GLU A 278 -18.69 3.85 15.73
C GLU A 278 -17.53 3.31 16.56
N TRP A 279 -17.05 4.15 17.47
CA TRP A 279 -15.97 3.87 18.39
C TRP A 279 -16.60 3.63 19.76
N GLY A 280 -16.58 2.37 20.20
CA GLY A 280 -16.93 2.03 21.57
C GLY A 280 -15.81 2.43 22.51
N GLU A 281 -16.21 2.84 23.72
CA GLU A 281 -15.32 3.02 24.88
C GLU A 281 -14.65 1.70 25.30
#